data_AF-A0A381UA58-F1
#
_entry.id   AF-A0A381UA58-F1
#
_cell.length_a   1.000
_cell.length_b   1.000
_cell.length_c   1.000
_cell.angle_alpha   90.00
_cell.angle_beta   90.00
_cell.angle_gamma   90.00
#
_symmetry.space_group_name_H-M   'P 1'
#
loop_
_entity.id
_entity.type
_entity.pdbx_description
1 polymer ?
#
loop_
_entity_poly.entity_id
_entity_poly.type
_entity_poly.pdbx_seq_one_letter_code
_entity_poly.pdbx_strand_id
1 'polypeptide(L)'
;IPSPLIGVTIGMVFCTFAYGLILLARFRNQNDEEKNLSYSRQGIFLLFFGGIFLGFGTLSRWVAIDLAPIAIVIGLSGLTVPVVLLLSPIILGRSLENVTMRLWLGAGLVIIGASLITFSR
;
A
#
# COMPACT_ATOMS: atom_id res chain seq x y z
N ILE A 1 13.49 6.68 -24.57
CA ILE A 1 14.27 6.74 -23.30
C ILE A 1 13.62 5.75 -22.34
N PRO A 2 14.27 4.65 -21.93
CA PRO A 2 13.67 3.72 -20.98
C PRO A 2 13.64 4.38 -19.60
N SER A 3 12.53 5.03 -19.25
CA SER A 3 12.33 5.61 -17.93
C SER A 3 11.57 4.62 -17.03
N PRO A 4 12.01 4.38 -15.78
CA PRO A 4 11.30 3.52 -14.82
C PRO A 4 9.82 3.88 -14.65
N LEU A 5 9.49 5.17 -14.72
CA LEU A 5 8.12 5.70 -14.64
C LEU A 5 7.17 5.10 -15.69
N ILE A 6 7.64 4.90 -16.93
CA ILE A 6 6.83 4.31 -18.01
C ILE A 6 6.48 2.86 -17.67
N GLY A 7 7.45 2.07 -17.20
CA GLY A 7 7.21 0.68 -16.79
C GLY A 7 6.16 0.58 -15.68
N VAL A 8 6.17 1.52 -14.74
CA VAL A 8 5.22 1.59 -13.62
C VAL A 8 3.83 1.95 -14.10
N THR A 9 3.71 2.95 -14.96
CA THR A 9 2.41 3.33 -15.51
C THR A 9 1.77 2.19 -16.29
N ILE A 10 2.55 1.48 -17.12
CA ILE A 10 2.07 0.31 -17.87
C ILE A 10 1.64 -0.80 -16.90
N GLY A 11 2.46 -1.11 -15.89
CA GLY A 11 2.13 -2.10 -14.87
C GLY A 11 0.87 -1.75 -14.07
N MET A 12 0.71 -0.49 -13.66
CA MET A 12 -0.47 0.00 -12.95
C MET A 12 -1.74 -0.08 -13.81
N VAL A 13 -1.66 0.29 -15.09
CA VAL A 13 -2.79 0.16 -16.03
C VAL A 13 -3.17 -1.31 -16.20
N PHE A 14 -2.18 -2.19 -16.38
CA PHE A 14 -2.42 -3.62 -16.50
C PHE A 14 -3.05 -4.22 -15.25
N CYS A 15 -2.52 -3.91 -14.06
CA CYS A 15 -3.10 -4.34 -12.78
C CYS A 15 -4.52 -3.82 -12.61
N THR A 16 -4.77 -2.54 -12.90
CA THR A 16 -6.11 -1.93 -12.81
C THR A 16 -7.10 -2.63 -13.75
N PHE A 17 -6.67 -2.93 -14.97
CA PHE A 17 -7.49 -3.62 -15.96
C PHE A 17 -7.81 -5.06 -15.53
N ALA A 18 -6.80 -5.81 -15.09
CA ALA A 18 -6.97 -7.18 -14.61
C ALA A 18 -7.89 -7.24 -13.38
N TYR A 19 -7.66 -6.37 -12.38
CA TYR A 19 -8.51 -6.30 -11.20
C TYR A 19 -9.93 -5.88 -11.55
N GLY A 20 -10.08 -4.91 -12.46
CA GLY A 20 -11.37 -4.46 -12.96
C GLY A 20 -12.15 -5.57 -13.67
N LEU A 21 -11.49 -6.39 -14.49
CA LEU A 21 -12.10 -7.56 -15.13
C LEU A 21 -12.55 -8.61 -14.13
N ILE A 22 -11.72 -8.91 -13.13
CA ILE A 22 -12.06 -9.85 -12.05
C ILE A 22 -13.27 -9.32 -11.27
N LEU A 23 -13.26 -8.03 -10.94
CA LEU A 23 -14.37 -7.39 -10.22
C LEU A 23 -15.66 -7.44 -11.05
N LEU A 24 -15.59 -7.16 -12.35
CA LEU A 24 -16.73 -7.18 -13.26
C LEU A 24 -17.30 -8.60 -13.43
N ALA A 25 -16.41 -9.60 -13.57
CA ALA A 25 -16.81 -11.00 -13.61
C ALA A 25 -17.49 -11.44 -12.30
N ARG A 26 -16.96 -10.98 -11.15
CA ARG A 26 -17.56 -11.22 -9.83
C ARG A 26 -18.92 -10.54 -9.69
N PHE A 27 -19.03 -9.27 -10.05
CA PHE A 27 -20.29 -8.50 -10.03
C PHE A 27 -21.38 -9.16 -10.88
N ARG A 28 -21.01 -9.73 -12.03
CA ARG A 28 -21.95 -10.44 -12.91
C ARG A 28 -22.43 -11.77 -12.32
N ASN A 29 -21.66 -12.38 -11.42
CA ASN A 29 -21.95 -13.66 -10.79
C ASN A 29 -22.50 -13.53 -9.36
N GLN A 30 -22.74 -12.31 -8.88
CA GLN A 30 -23.39 -12.06 -7.58
C GLN A 30 -24.92 -12.15 -7.74
N ASN A 31 -25.54 -13.06 -6.99
CA ASN A 31 -26.99 -13.11 -6.79
C ASN A 31 -27.46 -11.84 -6.07
N ASP A 32 -28.70 -11.43 -6.31
CA ASP A 32 -29.31 -10.18 -5.85
C ASP A 32 -29.25 -9.92 -4.33
N GLU A 33 -28.91 -10.93 -3.51
CA GLU A 33 -28.76 -10.80 -2.05
C GLU A 33 -27.47 -10.07 -1.61
N GLU A 34 -26.37 -10.09 -2.38
CA GLU A 34 -25.12 -9.38 -2.04
C GLU A 34 -25.10 -7.90 -2.49
N LYS A 35 -26.14 -7.43 -3.21
CA LYS A 35 -26.24 -6.04 -3.69
C LYS A 35 -26.43 -5.00 -2.57
N ASN A 36 -26.62 -5.43 -1.33
CA ASN A 36 -26.72 -4.55 -0.15
C ASN A 36 -25.36 -4.18 0.47
N LEU A 37 -24.28 -4.11 -0.32
CA LEU A 37 -23.11 -3.34 0.09
C LEU A 37 -23.44 -1.86 -0.01
N SER A 38 -24.09 -1.35 1.05
CA SER A 38 -24.26 0.08 1.28
C SER A 38 -22.89 0.70 1.52
N TYR A 39 -22.19 1.03 0.43
CA TYR A 39 -20.98 1.82 0.49
C TYR A 39 -21.38 3.20 0.99
N SER A 40 -21.09 3.48 2.26
CA SER A 40 -21.22 4.82 2.81
C SER A 40 -20.41 5.77 1.91
N ARG A 41 -21.04 6.88 1.47
CA ARG A 41 -20.37 7.93 0.68
C ARG A 41 -19.04 8.35 1.31
N GLN A 42 -18.95 8.34 2.64
CA GLN A 42 -17.73 8.63 3.38
C GLN A 42 -16.61 7.62 3.07
N GLY A 43 -16.92 6.33 2.99
CA GLY A 43 -15.94 5.29 2.65
C GLY A 43 -15.38 5.45 1.25
N ILE A 44 -16.22 5.85 0.28
CA ILE A 44 -15.79 6.14 -1.09
C ILE A 44 -14.85 7.35 -1.12
N PHE A 45 -15.18 8.42 -0.38
CA PHE A 45 -14.30 9.58 -0.26
C PHE A 45 -12.95 9.22 0.39
N LEU A 46 -12.93 8.43 1.47
CA LEU A 46 -11.69 7.97 2.10
C LEU A 46 -10.85 7.11 1.14
N LEU A 47 -11.48 6.20 0.39
CA LEU A 47 -10.78 5.38 -0.61
C LEU A 47 -10.19 6.24 -1.73
N PHE A 48 -10.92 7.27 -2.17
CA PHE A 48 -10.43 8.20 -3.18
C PHE A 48 -9.20 8.97 -2.70
N PHE A 49 -9.26 9.56 -1.50
CA PHE A 49 -8.10 10.21 -0.91
C PHE A 49 -6.95 9.23 -0.68
N GLY A 50 -7.23 8.03 -0.16
CA GLY A 50 -6.24 6.97 0.01
C GLY A 50 -5.54 6.62 -1.31
N GLY A 51 -6.29 6.53 -2.41
CA GLY A 51 -5.74 6.33 -3.75
C GLY A 51 -4.84 7.47 -4.21
N ILE A 52 -5.20 8.72 -3.93
CA ILE A 52 -4.35 9.89 -4.24
C ILE A 52 -3.03 9.81 -3.47
N PHE A 53 -3.08 9.59 -2.16
CA PHE A 53 -1.88 9.47 -1.32
C PHE A 53 -1.00 8.29 -1.76
N LEU A 54 -1.61 7.15 -2.11
CA LEU A 54 -0.89 5.99 -2.63
C LEU A 54 -0.22 6.29 -3.97
N GLY A 55 -0.89 7.01 -4.86
CA GLY A 55 -0.34 7.48 -6.13
C GLY A 55 0.88 8.38 -5.93
N PHE A 56 0.75 9.41 -5.07
CA PHE A 56 1.86 10.30 -4.72
C PHE A 56 3.04 9.56 -4.08
N GLY A 57 2.76 8.64 -3.14
CA GLY A 57 3.79 7.82 -2.51
C GLY A 57 4.53 6.94 -3.52
N THR A 58 3.79 6.35 -4.46
CA THR A 58 4.38 5.53 -5.53
C THR A 58 5.27 6.38 -6.44
N LEU A 59 4.79 7.52 -6.93
CA LEU A 59 5.58 8.42 -7.79
C LEU A 59 6.84 8.91 -7.07
N SER A 60 6.71 9.35 -5.82
CA SER A 60 7.82 9.82 -4.99
C SER A 60 8.89 8.73 -4.83
N ARG A 61 8.48 7.48 -4.64
CA ARG A 61 9.40 6.35 -4.53
C ARG A 61 10.19 6.12 -5.82
N TRP A 62 9.54 6.19 -6.98
CA TRP A 62 10.21 5.99 -8.27
C TRP A 62 11.20 7.11 -8.59
N VAL A 63 10.84 8.34 -8.24
CA VAL A 63 11.77 9.49 -8.32
C VAL A 63 12.96 9.26 -7.37
N ALA A 64 12.73 8.81 -6.14
CA ALA A 64 13.80 8.50 -5.19
C ALA A 64 14.74 7.39 -5.67
N ILE A 65 14.23 6.38 -6.38
CA ILE A 65 15.03 5.31 -7.00
C ILE A 65 15.97 5.85 -8.08
N ASP A 66 15.56 6.90 -8.79
CA ASP A 66 16.39 7.53 -9.83
C ASP A 66 17.51 8.39 -9.21
N LEU A 67 17.26 8.97 -8.03
CA LEU A 67 18.19 9.87 -7.32
C LEU A 67 19.13 9.17 -6.35
N ALA A 68 18.73 8.03 -5.80
CA ALA A 68 19.44 7.36 -4.71
C ALA A 68 19.57 5.85 -4.95
N PRO A 69 20.56 5.18 -4.32
CA PRO A 69 20.73 3.76 -4.49
C PRO A 69 19.49 2.97 -4.06
N ILE A 70 19.04 2.06 -4.94
CA ILE A 70 17.86 1.21 -4.74
C ILE A 70 17.79 0.53 -3.37
N ALA A 71 18.94 0.09 -2.83
CA ALA A 71 19.01 -0.55 -1.52
C ALA A 71 18.48 0.35 -0.39
N ILE A 72 18.84 1.64 -0.42
CA ILE A 72 18.43 2.63 0.58
C ILE A 72 16.93 2.91 0.44
N VAL A 73 16.45 3.13 -0.79
CA VAL A 73 15.03 3.45 -1.04
C VAL A 73 14.12 2.28 -0.64
N ILE A 74 14.51 1.06 -0.96
CA ILE A 74 13.77 -0.15 -0.56
C ILE A 74 13.82 -0.33 0.96
N GLY A 75 14.99 -0.16 1.58
CA GLY A 75 15.16 -0.24 3.03
C GLY A 75 14.24 0.74 3.76
N LEU A 76 14.32 2.03 3.42
CA LEU A 76 13.45 3.06 4.00
C LEU A 76 11.97 2.78 3.76
N SER A 77 11.60 2.25 2.59
CA SER A 77 10.20 1.92 2.32
C SER A 77 9.65 0.81 3.22
N GLY A 78 10.51 -0.05 3.77
CA GLY A 78 10.14 -1.03 4.78
C GLY A 78 9.57 -0.41 6.05
N LEU A 79 9.90 0.85 6.35
CA LEU A 79 9.35 1.59 7.50
C LEU A 79 7.85 1.86 7.39
N THR A 80 7.24 1.65 6.22
CA THR A 80 5.78 1.72 6.07
C THR A 80 5.07 0.76 7.02
N VAL A 81 5.63 -0.44 7.25
CA VAL A 81 5.05 -1.46 8.12
C VAL A 81 4.90 -0.97 9.58
N PRO A 82 5.97 -0.56 10.28
CA PRO A 82 5.84 -0.03 11.64
C PRO A 82 5.00 1.25 11.70
N VAL A 83 5.08 2.13 10.69
CA VAL A 83 4.27 3.35 10.65
C VAL A 83 2.78 3.01 10.58
N VAL A 84 2.37 2.09 9.71
CA VAL A 84 0.97 1.64 9.63
C VAL A 84 0.55 0.98 10.94
N LEU A 85 1.38 0.11 11.52
CA LEU A 85 1.07 -0.53 12.80
C LEU A 85 0.85 0.45 13.95
N LEU A 86 1.57 1.57 13.96
CA LEU A 86 1.40 2.63 14.95
C LEU A 86 0.15 3.47 14.68
N LEU A 87 -0.13 3.81 13.41
CA LEU A 87 -1.25 4.68 13.04
C LEU A 87 -2.59 3.95 13.04
N SER A 88 -2.62 2.67 12.70
CA SER A 88 -3.85 1.87 12.58
C SER A 88 -4.72 1.92 13.85
N PRO A 89 -4.21 1.62 15.06
CA PRO A 89 -5.03 1.68 16.28
C PRO A 89 -5.46 3.10 16.67
N ILE A 90 -4.72 4.12 16.22
CA ILE A 90 -5.06 5.53 16.46
C ILE A 90 -6.25 5.94 15.59
N ILE A 91 -6.28 5.48 14.33
CA ILE A 91 -7.28 5.86 13.33
C ILE A 91 -8.54 4.99 13.44
N LEU A 92 -8.40 3.67 13.60
CA LEU A 92 -9.54 2.74 13.66
C LEU A 92 -10.14 2.60 15.07
N GLY A 93 -9.44 3.07 16.10
CA GLY A 93 -9.86 2.96 17.49
C GLY A 93 -9.46 1.64 18.15
N ARG A 94 -9.07 1.73 19.42
CA ARG A 94 -8.42 0.64 20.20
C ARG A 94 -9.20 -0.68 20.31
N SER A 95 -10.50 -0.70 20.03
CA SER A 95 -11.33 -1.90 20.24
C SER A 95 -11.38 -2.85 19.03
N LEU A 96 -10.92 -2.42 17.85
CA LEU A 96 -11.04 -3.19 16.61
C LEU A 96 -9.72 -3.86 16.17
N GLU A 97 -8.56 -3.39 16.64
CA GLU A 97 -7.24 -3.95 16.29
C GLU A 97 -6.37 -4.18 17.52
N ASN A 98 -6.34 -5.42 18.02
CA ASN A 98 -5.34 -5.86 18.99
C ASN A 98 -4.03 -6.20 18.28
N VAL A 99 -3.08 -5.26 18.29
CA VAL A 99 -1.73 -5.46 17.75
C VAL A 99 -0.99 -6.48 18.63
N THR A 100 -0.76 -7.69 18.11
CA THR A 100 -0.10 -8.76 18.88
C THR A 100 1.40 -8.51 19.04
N MET A 101 1.99 -9.06 20.10
CA MET A 101 3.45 -8.96 20.36
C MET A 101 4.28 -9.56 19.22
N ARG A 102 3.78 -10.61 18.55
CA ARG A 102 4.44 -11.21 17.38
C ARG A 102 4.54 -10.23 16.21
N LEU A 103 3.53 -9.39 16.03
CA LEU A 103 3.50 -8.37 14.97
C LEU A 103 4.51 -7.24 15.24
N TRP A 104 4.67 -6.86 16.50
CA TRP A 104 5.72 -5.93 16.94
C TRP A 104 7.14 -6.47 16.72
N LEU A 105 7.36 -7.75 17.01
CA LEU A 105 8.65 -8.39 16.70
C LEU A 105 8.93 -8.42 15.19
N GLY A 106 7.92 -8.69 14.37
CA GLY A 106 8.03 -8.59 12.91
C GLY A 106 8.38 -7.17 12.46
N ALA A 107 7.70 -6.15 13.00
CA ALA A 107 8.01 -4.75 12.71
C ALA A 107 9.44 -4.37 13.13
N GLY A 108 9.89 -4.82 14.30
CA GLY A 108 11.27 -4.65 14.76
C GLY A 108 12.28 -5.29 13.80
N LEU A 109 12.01 -6.50 13.32
CA LEU A 109 12.85 -7.18 12.33
C LEU A 109 12.94 -6.40 11.01
N VAL A 110 11.82 -5.82 10.54
CA VAL A 110 11.79 -4.98 9.34
C VAL A 110 12.65 -3.73 9.52
N ILE A 111 12.57 -3.06 10.68
CA ILE A 111 13.40 -1.88 10.99
C ILE A 111 14.89 -2.25 11.03
N ILE A 112 15.23 -3.37 11.66
CA ILE A 112 16.60 -3.87 11.73
C ILE A 112 17.13 -4.18 10.32
N GLY A 113 16.37 -4.89 9.50
CA GLY A 113 16.74 -5.20 8.12
C GLY A 113 16.92 -3.94 7.27
N ALA A 114 16.00 -2.99 7.36
CA ALA A 114 16.09 -1.70 6.67
C ALA A 114 17.35 -0.92 7.08
N SER A 115 17.66 -0.90 8.39
CA SER A 115 18.83 -0.20 8.94
C SER A 115 20.13 -0.86 8.49
N LEU A 116 20.21 -2.19 8.53
CA LEU A 116 21.38 -2.95 8.08
C LEU A 116 21.66 -2.71 6.59
N ILE A 117 20.63 -2.75 5.74
CA ILE A 117 20.78 -2.51 4.30
C ILE A 117 21.28 -1.08 4.03
N THR A 118 20.81 -0.12 4.82
CA THR A 118 21.20 1.30 4.67
C THR A 118 22.62 1.56 5.17
N PHE A 119 23.05 0.89 6.25
CA PHE A 119 24.36 1.11 6.89
C PHE A 119 25.49 0.24 6.31
N SER A 120 25.16 -0.88 5.67
CA SER A 120 26.12 -1.81 5.05
C SER A 120 26.71 -1.29 3.72
N ARG A 121 26.46 -0.02 3.36
CA ARG A 121 26.86 0.58 2.09
C ARG A 121 27.51 1.92 2.33
#